data_AF-A0A830GGK7-F1
#
_entry.id   AF-A0A830GGK7-F1
#
_cell.length_a   1.000
_cell.length_b   1.000
_cell.length_c   1.000
_cell.angle_alpha   90.00
_cell.angle_beta   90.00
_cell.angle_gamma   90.00
#
_symmetry.space_group_name_H-M   'P 1'
#
loop_
_entity.id
_entity.type
_entity.pdbx_description
1 polymer ?
#
loop_
_entity_poly.entity_id
_entity_poly.type
_entity_poly.pdbx_seq_one_letter_code
_entity_poly.pdbx_strand_id
1 'polypeptide(L)'
;MSQGGTFDQYTTIQWVAAFIVGILTFPIGLLIPIYFYIKTNNGTASEQGAWEAWAVILVGIIGIAAVELGGETGAKIALSLLLVIPLLIIIAAVLGSFVLGVGSSTQATLLLTTAPVALPA
;
A
#
# COMPACT_ATOMS: atom_id res chain seq x y z
N MET A 1 -10.44 -41.80 16.59
CA MET A 1 -9.92 -40.52 16.06
C MET A 1 -11.10 -39.56 16.00
N SER A 2 -11.35 -38.78 17.06
CA SER A 2 -12.45 -37.81 17.03
C SER A 2 -12.01 -36.59 16.24
N GLN A 3 -12.75 -36.27 15.18
CA GLN A 3 -12.65 -34.99 14.50
C GLN A 3 -13.06 -33.90 15.51
N GLY A 4 -12.08 -33.21 16.10
CA GLY A 4 -12.33 -31.99 16.85
C GLY A 4 -12.79 -30.92 15.86
N GLY A 5 -13.97 -30.36 16.09
CA GLY A 5 -14.54 -29.38 15.18
C GLY A 5 -13.65 -28.15 15.08
N THR A 6 -13.68 -27.43 13.96
CA THR A 6 -12.95 -26.15 13.78
C THR A 6 -13.19 -25.15 14.92
N PHE A 7 -14.31 -25.30 15.64
CA PHE A 7 -14.72 -24.52 16.79
C PHE A 7 -14.01 -24.88 18.11
N ASP A 8 -13.44 -26.10 18.23
CA ASP A 8 -12.75 -26.56 19.45
C ASP A 8 -11.35 -25.96 19.61
N GLN A 9 -10.82 -25.33 18.56
CA GLN A 9 -9.46 -24.77 18.53
C GLN A 9 -9.36 -23.37 19.12
N TYR A 10 -10.49 -22.72 19.41
CA TYR A 10 -10.54 -21.33 19.86
C TYR A 10 -11.28 -21.23 21.19
N THR A 11 -10.70 -20.47 22.12
CA THR A 11 -11.34 -20.17 23.40
C THR A 11 -12.58 -19.31 23.21
N THR A 12 -13.52 -19.35 24.16
CA THR A 12 -14.73 -18.50 24.16
C THR A 12 -14.39 -17.01 24.03
N ILE A 13 -13.30 -16.56 24.65
CA ILE A 13 -12.82 -15.18 24.56
C ILE A 13 -12.39 -14.82 23.13
N GLN A 14 -11.72 -15.72 22.42
CA GLN A 14 -11.32 -15.49 21.02
C GLN A 14 -12.54 -15.40 20.10
N TRP A 15 -13.58 -16.20 20.34
CA TRP A 15 -14.85 -16.10 19.63
C TRP A 15 -15.56 -14.77 19.86
N VAL A 16 -15.65 -14.33 21.12
CA VAL A 16 -16.24 -13.05 21.48
C VAL A 16 -15.44 -11.89 20.87
N ALA A 17 -14.11 -11.95 20.94
CA ALA A 17 -13.24 -10.96 20.33
C ALA A 17 -13.41 -10.91 18.81
N ALA A 18 -13.46 -12.06 18.13
CA ALA A 18 -13.68 -12.13 16.68
C ALA A 18 -15.06 -11.57 16.29
N PHE A 19 -16.10 -11.85 17.07
CA PHE A 19 -17.44 -11.31 16.84
C PHE A 19 -17.48 -9.79 17.01
N ILE A 20 -16.87 -9.26 18.07
CA ILE A 20 -16.76 -7.81 18.30
C ILE A 20 -15.96 -7.15 17.18
N VAL A 21 -14.80 -7.70 16.82
CA VAL A 21 -13.98 -7.18 15.72
C VAL A 21 -14.75 -7.22 14.41
N GLY A 22 -15.45 -8.32 14.11
CA GLY A 22 -16.29 -8.45 12.91
C GLY A 22 -17.39 -7.39 12.85
N ILE A 23 -18.12 -7.18 13.95
CA ILE A 23 -19.16 -6.13 14.03
C ILE A 23 -18.58 -4.73 13.89
N LEU A 24 -17.39 -4.46 14.42
CA LEU A 24 -16.81 -3.13 14.38
C LEU A 24 -16.14 -2.83 13.03
N THR A 25 -15.58 -3.83 12.36
CA THR A 25 -14.82 -3.65 11.12
C THR A 25 -15.65 -3.85 9.86
N PHE A 26 -16.64 -4.76 9.87
CA PHE A 26 -17.49 -5.02 8.71
C PHE A 26 -18.29 -3.78 8.25
N PRO A 27 -18.92 -2.98 9.13
CA PRO A 27 -19.59 -1.74 8.73
C PRO A 27 -18.59 -0.75 8.14
N ILE A 28 -17.40 -0.62 8.71
CA ILE A 28 -16.35 0.27 8.21
C ILE A 28 -15.88 -0.18 6.81
N GLY A 29 -15.74 -1.49 6.60
CA GLY A 29 -15.43 -2.07 5.29
C GLY A 29 -16.50 -1.80 4.23
N LEU A 30 -17.77 -1.65 4.63
CA LEU A 30 -18.89 -1.27 3.76
C LEU A 30 -19.05 0.24 3.58
N LEU A 31 -18.65 1.05 4.56
CA LEU A 31 -18.74 2.51 4.49
C LEU A 31 -17.92 3.06 3.32
N ILE A 32 -16.81 2.41 2.97
CA ILE A 32 -15.94 2.87 1.88
C ILE A 32 -16.62 2.70 0.51
N PRO A 33 -17.12 1.53 0.09
CA PRO A 33 -17.94 1.39 -1.12
C PRO A 33 -19.16 2.31 -1.14
N ILE A 34 -19.87 2.45 -0.01
CA ILE A 34 -21.06 3.30 0.10
C ILE A 34 -20.69 4.78 -0.10
N TYR A 35 -19.59 5.23 0.48
CA TYR A 35 -19.08 6.60 0.28
C TYR A 35 -18.80 6.88 -1.20
N PHE A 36 -18.16 5.94 -1.91
CA PHE A 36 -17.94 6.07 -3.35
C PHE A 36 -19.25 6.07 -4.16
N TYR A 37 -20.24 5.25 -3.79
CA TYR A 37 -21.57 5.25 -4.42
C TYR A 37 -22.28 6.61 -4.26
N ILE A 38 -22.32 7.15 -3.04
CA ILE A 38 -22.95 8.44 -2.73
C ILE A 38 -22.24 9.59 -3.44
N LYS A 39 -20.89 9.60 -3.41
CA LYS A 39 -20.08 10.66 -4.04
C LYS A 39 -20.24 10.68 -5.57
N THR A 40 -20.34 9.49 -6.18
CA THR A 40 -20.62 9.33 -7.62
C THR A 40 -22.02 9.86 -7.98
N ASN A 41 -23.04 9.49 -7.20
CA ASN A 41 -24.43 9.95 -7.42
C ASN A 41 -24.60 11.47 -7.23
N ASN A 42 -23.80 12.07 -6.36
CA ASN A 42 -23.86 13.51 -6.08
C ASN A 42 -23.06 14.35 -7.09
N GLY A 43 -22.39 13.75 -8.08
CA GLY A 43 -21.59 14.49 -9.08
C GLY A 43 -20.40 15.26 -8.50
N THR A 44 -19.99 14.96 -7.27
CA THR A 44 -18.88 15.62 -6.54
C THR A 44 -17.60 14.79 -6.54
N ALA A 45 -17.61 13.66 -7.25
CA ALA A 45 -16.40 12.92 -7.53
C ALA A 45 -15.52 13.76 -8.48
N SER A 46 -14.43 14.32 -7.95
CA SER A 46 -13.20 14.50 -8.76
C SER A 46 -12.98 13.22 -9.56
N GLU A 47 -12.48 13.29 -10.79
CA GLU A 47 -12.26 12.13 -11.67
C GLU A 47 -11.50 11.01 -10.95
N GLN A 48 -12.25 10.13 -10.29
CA GLN A 48 -11.77 8.96 -9.58
C GLN A 48 -12.29 7.80 -10.40
N GLY A 49 -11.40 7.19 -11.19
CA GLY A 49 -11.79 6.13 -12.12
C GLY A 49 -12.38 4.94 -11.38
N ALA A 50 -13.22 4.15 -12.05
CA ALA A 50 -13.77 2.90 -11.50
C ALA A 50 -12.67 1.99 -10.89
N TRP A 51 -11.43 2.09 -11.40
CA TRP A 51 -10.26 1.38 -10.90
C TRP A 51 -9.81 1.79 -9.49
N GLU A 52 -10.01 3.04 -9.09
CA GLU A 52 -9.65 3.51 -7.75
C GLU A 52 -10.61 2.94 -6.70
N ALA A 53 -11.90 2.85 -7.03
CA ALA A 53 -12.88 2.18 -6.19
C ALA A 53 -12.59 0.66 -6.07
N TRP A 54 -12.26 0.00 -7.18
CA TRP A 54 -11.86 -1.42 -7.17
C TRP A 54 -10.56 -1.66 -6.39
N ALA A 55 -9.58 -0.77 -6.49
CA ALA A 55 -8.33 -0.87 -5.73
C ALA A 55 -8.60 -0.85 -4.21
N VAL A 56 -9.46 0.05 -3.75
CA VAL A 56 -9.80 0.16 -2.32
C VAL A 56 -10.57 -1.07 -1.83
N ILE A 57 -11.50 -1.59 -2.63
CA ILE A 57 -12.27 -2.81 -2.30
C ILE A 57 -11.35 -4.05 -2.26
N LEU A 58 -10.52 -4.23 -3.30
CA LEU A 58 -9.65 -5.40 -3.43
C LEU A 58 -8.55 -5.41 -2.37
N VAL A 59 -7.96 -4.26 -2.03
CA VAL A 59 -6.98 -4.15 -0.94
C VAL A 59 -7.61 -4.54 0.40
N GLY A 60 -8.86 -4.12 0.65
CA GLY A 60 -9.60 -4.53 1.84
C GLY A 60 -9.84 -6.04 1.93
N ILE A 61 -10.34 -6.65 0.86
CA ILE A 61 -10.63 -8.09 0.81
C ILE A 61 -9.35 -8.93 0.92
N ILE A 62 -8.28 -8.54 0.21
CA ILE A 62 -6.98 -9.23 0.26
C ILE A 62 -6.38 -9.13 1.67
N GLY A 63 -6.51 -7.99 2.32
CA GLY A 63 -6.09 -7.82 3.72
C GLY A 63 -6.82 -8.77 4.66
N ILE A 64 -8.14 -8.87 4.57
CA ILE A 64 -8.95 -9.79 5.38
C ILE A 64 -8.55 -11.25 5.10
N ALA A 65 -8.48 -11.65 3.83
CA ALA A 65 -8.11 -13.00 3.44
C ALA A 65 -6.70 -13.38 3.92
N ALA A 66 -5.74 -12.44 3.90
CA ALA A 66 -4.39 -12.68 4.41
C ALA A 66 -4.38 -12.94 5.92
N VAL A 67 -5.22 -12.23 6.70
CA VAL A 67 -5.35 -12.48 8.15
C VAL A 67 -6.08 -13.80 8.41
N GLU A 68 -7.12 -14.11 7.65
CA GLU A 68 -7.92 -15.32 7.84
C GLU A 68 -7.13 -16.60 7.49
N LEU A 69 -6.32 -16.56 6.42
CA LEU A 69 -5.53 -17.71 5.96
C LEU A 69 -4.16 -17.81 6.64
N GLY A 70 -3.58 -16.68 7.05
CA GLY A 70 -2.20 -16.62 7.55
C GLY A 70 -2.04 -16.10 8.98
N GLY A 71 -3.13 -15.72 9.65
CA GLY A 71 -3.11 -15.16 11.00
C GLY A 71 -2.25 -13.90 11.09
N GLU A 72 -1.47 -13.79 12.18
CA GLU A 72 -0.54 -12.68 12.40
C GLU A 72 0.54 -12.59 11.31
N THR A 73 1.05 -13.72 10.83
CA THR A 73 2.07 -13.77 9.79
C THR A 73 1.52 -13.28 8.44
N GLY A 74 0.32 -13.72 8.07
CA GLY A 74 -0.37 -13.25 6.88
C GLY A 74 -0.69 -11.75 6.94
N ALA A 75 -1.11 -11.24 8.10
CA ALA A 75 -1.31 -9.81 8.33
C ALA A 75 -0.02 -9.00 8.12
N LYS A 76 1.10 -9.46 8.69
CA LYS A 76 2.42 -8.83 8.51
C LYS A 76 2.87 -8.82 7.06
N ILE A 77 2.64 -9.91 6.33
CA ILE A 77 2.98 -10.03 4.90
C ILE A 77 2.12 -9.04 4.09
N ALA A 78 0.80 -9.03 4.29
CA ALA A 78 -0.09 -8.12 3.58
C ALA A 78 0.27 -6.66 3.83
N LEU A 79 0.54 -6.27 5.08
CA LEU A 79 0.98 -4.92 5.42
C LEU A 79 2.34 -4.58 4.82
N SER A 80 3.29 -5.52 4.82
CA SER A 80 4.62 -5.30 4.24
C SER A 80 4.55 -5.08 2.73
N LEU A 81 3.74 -5.87 2.02
CA LEU A 81 3.51 -5.72 0.59
C LEU A 81 2.82 -4.38 0.27
N LEU A 82 1.85 -3.97 1.08
CA LEU A 82 1.07 -2.77 0.84
C LEU A 82 1.79 -1.47 1.19
N LEU A 83 2.60 -1.46 2.26
CA LEU A 83 3.19 -0.23 2.81
C LEU A 83 4.71 -0.19 2.68
N VAL A 84 5.39 -1.27 3.06
CA VAL A 84 6.86 -1.28 3.15
C VAL A 84 7.49 -1.30 1.77
N ILE A 85 7.01 -2.15 0.85
CA ILE A 85 7.58 -2.23 -0.51
C ILE A 85 7.43 -0.92 -1.29
N PRO A 86 6.24 -0.29 -1.37
CA PRO A 86 6.11 0.99 -2.07
C PRO A 86 6.98 2.09 -1.47
N LEU A 87 7.08 2.14 -0.14
CA LEU A 87 7.96 3.08 0.55
C LEU A 87 9.44 2.87 0.15
N LEU A 88 9.90 1.61 0.11
CA LEU A 88 11.26 1.30 -0.31
C LEU A 88 11.52 1.68 -1.77
N ILE A 89 10.54 1.49 -2.66
CA ILE A 89 10.65 1.92 -4.06
C ILE A 89 10.79 3.44 -4.15
N ILE A 90 9.98 4.20 -3.39
CA ILE A 90 10.06 5.67 -3.34
C ILE A 90 11.43 6.11 -2.83
N ILE A 91 11.91 5.52 -1.73
CA ILE A 91 13.24 5.81 -1.18
C ILE A 91 14.33 5.51 -2.21
N ALA A 92 14.26 4.36 -2.88
CA ALA A 92 15.23 3.98 -3.90
C ALA A 92 15.21 4.94 -5.10
N ALA A 93 14.03 5.37 -5.56
CA ALA A 93 13.90 6.35 -6.64
C ALA A 93 14.47 7.72 -6.26
N VAL A 94 14.21 8.17 -5.02
CA VAL A 94 14.75 9.42 -4.48
C VAL A 94 16.27 9.35 -4.36
N LEU A 95 16.81 8.29 -3.75
CA LEU A 95 18.27 8.11 -3.63
C LEU A 95 18.94 7.96 -5.00
N GLY A 96 18.31 7.21 -5.91
CA GLY A 96 18.78 7.05 -7.28
C GLY A 96 18.84 8.38 -8.04
N SER A 97 17.87 9.28 -7.84
CA SER A 97 17.87 10.60 -8.48
C SER A 97 19.02 11.48 -7.99
N PHE A 98 19.42 11.39 -6.71
CA PHE A 98 20.63 12.06 -6.21
C PHE A 98 21.89 11.48 -6.83
N VAL A 99 22.02 10.15 -6.93
CA VAL A 99 23.21 9.52 -7.53
C VAL A 99 23.34 9.89 -9.01
N LEU A 100 22.24 9.82 -9.77
CA LEU A 100 22.22 10.19 -11.18
C LEU A 100 22.40 11.70 -11.40
N GLY A 101 21.84 12.53 -10.51
CA GLY A 101 21.97 13.99 -10.53
C GLY A 101 23.35 14.51 -10.11
N VAL A 102 24.04 13.81 -9.22
CA VAL A 102 25.45 14.11 -8.85
C VAL A 102 26.40 13.67 -9.99
N GLY A 103 26.09 12.56 -10.66
CA GLY A 103 26.84 12.11 -11.84
C GLY A 103 26.80 13.11 -12.99
N SER A 104 25.68 13.82 -13.20
CA SER A 104 25.54 14.82 -14.27
C SER A 104 26.23 16.15 -13.95
N SER A 105 26.18 16.62 -12.70
CA SER A 105 26.86 17.86 -12.29
C SER A 105 28.39 17.72 -12.24
N THR A 106 28.88 16.55 -11.84
CA THR A 106 30.32 16.24 -11.82
C THR A 106 30.87 16.16 -13.25
N GLN A 107 30.14 15.52 -14.17
CA GLN A 107 30.51 15.47 -15.59
C GLN A 107 30.44 16.84 -16.26
N ALA A 108 29.42 17.65 -15.97
CA ALA A 108 29.30 19.01 -16.49
C ALA A 108 30.45 19.91 -16.04
N THR A 109 30.87 19.78 -14.77
CA THR A 109 32.01 20.53 -14.22
C THR A 109 33.33 20.10 -14.87
N LEU A 110 33.57 18.79 -15.02
CA LEU A 110 34.74 18.27 -15.72
C LEU A 110 34.82 18.80 -17.16
N LEU A 111 33.72 18.73 -17.90
CA LEU A 111 33.64 19.22 -19.28
C LEU A 111 33.93 20.72 -19.39
N LEU A 112 33.47 21.52 -18.42
CA LEU A 112 33.71 22.96 -18.36
C LEU A 112 35.16 23.31 -18.00
N THR A 113 35.80 22.49 -17.15
CA THR A 113 37.20 22.69 -16.72
C THR A 113 38.22 22.21 -17.75
N THR A 114 37.86 21.25 -18.61
CA THR A 114 38.73 20.75 -19.69
C THR A 114 38.48 21.44 -21.04
N ALA A 115 37.47 22.31 -21.12
CA ALA A 115 37.23 23.09 -22.33
C ALA A 115 38.41 24.06 -22.56
N PRO A 116 39.07 24.04 -23.74
CA PRO A 116 40.18 24.94 -24.01
C PRO A 116 39.67 26.39 -23.98
N VAL A 117 40.28 27.21 -23.13
CA VAL A 117 40.05 28.66 -23.10
C VAL A 117 40.50 29.22 -24.45
N ALA A 118 39.55 29.61 -25.30
CA ALA A 118 39.85 30.38 -26.49
C ALA A 118 40.44 31.72 -26.04
N LEU A 119 41.75 31.89 -26.20
CA LEU A 119 42.41 33.18 -25.95
C LEU A 119 41.83 34.21 -26.94
N PRO A 120 41.38 35.38 -26.48
CA PRO A 120 41.07 36.48 -27.38
C PRO A 120 42.36 36.95 -28.09
N ALA A 121 42.22 37.16 -29.40
CA ALA A 121 43.29 37.53 -30.33
C ALA A 121 43.87 38.93 -30.05
#